data_AF-A0A970PTM0-F1
#
_entry.id   AF-A0A970PTM0-F1
#
_cell.length_a   1.000
_cell.length_b   1.000
_cell.length_c   1.000
_cell.angle_alpha   90.00
_cell.angle_beta   90.00
_cell.angle_gamma   90.00
#
_symmetry.space_group_name_H-M   'P 1'
#
loop_
_entity.id
_entity.type
_entity.pdbx_description
1 polymer ?
#
loop_
_entity_poly.entity_id
_entity_poly.type
_entity_poly.pdbx_seq_one_letter_code
_entity_poly.pdbx_strand_id
1 'polypeptide(L)'
;MKNHKALKKILSEVKIYGDNQLIPIKEDLNLASFAFIDDYSFDKAAKFFTYLAEAIMNNCDFAFLDENMGEKNISSFCKATSKADLFVFIFLHKIKSNSLSNELITTFNQIIKPLSQNKPSVSLIFNNQIPADQIESNTILTFANDSLESIASSILFLSKEDPLEIIKYSEMTFKN
;
A
#
# COMPACT_ATOMS: atom_id res chain seq x y z
N MET A 1 -11.58 -3.06 -23.06
CA MET A 1 -12.30 -1.77 -22.93
C MET A 1 -12.87 -1.46 -21.53
N LYS A 2 -13.51 -2.40 -20.81
CA LYS A 2 -14.07 -2.13 -19.47
C LYS A 2 -13.01 -1.81 -18.40
N ASN A 3 -11.95 -2.62 -18.32
CA ASN A 3 -10.91 -2.48 -17.28
C ASN A 3 -10.12 -1.16 -17.41
N HIS A 4 -9.95 -0.65 -18.63
CA HIS A 4 -9.28 0.63 -18.87
C HIS A 4 -10.08 1.83 -18.30
N LYS A 5 -11.42 1.82 -18.46
CA LYS A 5 -12.29 2.85 -17.87
C LYS A 5 -12.34 2.75 -16.34
N ALA A 6 -12.33 1.54 -15.79
CA ALA A 6 -12.29 1.31 -14.35
C ALA A 6 -10.99 1.82 -13.73
N LEU A 7 -9.83 1.49 -14.32
CA LEU A 7 -8.53 1.98 -13.88
C LEU A 7 -8.45 3.51 -13.93
N LYS A 8 -8.85 4.13 -15.05
CA LYS A 8 -8.90 5.59 -15.20
C LYS A 8 -9.74 6.27 -14.13
N LYS A 9 -10.91 5.70 -13.84
CA LYS A 9 -11.79 6.22 -12.79
C LYS A 9 -11.10 6.15 -11.42
N ILE A 10 -10.53 5.00 -11.07
CA ILE A 10 -9.88 4.83 -9.76
C ILE A 10 -8.69 5.77 -9.61
N LEU A 11 -7.83 5.89 -10.62
CA LEU A 11 -6.70 6.81 -10.59
C LEU A 11 -7.12 8.26 -10.30
N SER A 12 -8.28 8.70 -10.80
CA SER A 12 -8.82 10.04 -10.51
C SER A 12 -9.47 10.20 -9.13
N GLU A 13 -9.74 9.10 -8.43
CA GLU A 13 -10.40 9.07 -7.11
C GLU A 13 -9.40 8.83 -5.96
N VAL A 14 -8.15 8.46 -6.27
CA VAL A 14 -7.10 8.29 -5.26
C VAL A 14 -6.85 9.61 -4.55
N LYS A 15 -6.84 9.55 -3.21
CA LYS A 15 -6.46 10.68 -2.37
C LYS A 15 -5.12 10.39 -1.74
N ILE A 16 -4.27 11.42 -1.71
CA ILE A 16 -2.93 11.36 -1.14
C ILE A 16 -2.89 12.34 0.03
N TYR A 17 -2.34 11.90 1.16
CA TYR A 17 -2.16 12.67 2.38
C TYR A 17 -0.70 12.61 2.82
N GLY A 18 -0.21 13.68 3.44
CA GLY A 18 1.15 13.74 3.99
C GLY A 18 2.22 14.15 2.97
N ASP A 19 3.40 13.54 3.07
CA ASP A 19 4.57 13.88 2.25
C ASP A 19 4.50 13.22 0.86
N ASN A 20 4.16 13.99 -0.16
CA ASN A 20 4.05 13.46 -1.52
C ASN A 20 5.42 13.15 -2.15
N GLN A 21 6.55 13.50 -1.54
CA GLN A 21 7.89 13.24 -2.10
C GLN A 21 8.37 11.80 -1.93
N LEU A 22 7.67 10.99 -1.13
CA LEU A 22 7.97 9.56 -0.98
C LEU A 22 7.41 8.70 -2.13
N ILE A 23 6.63 9.31 -3.03
CA ILE A 23 6.09 8.68 -4.24
C ILE A 23 6.41 9.52 -5.49
N PRO A 24 6.75 8.90 -6.64
CA PRO A 24 7.07 7.49 -6.79
C PRO A 24 8.32 7.10 -5.99
N ILE A 25 8.43 5.82 -5.66
CA ILE A 25 9.57 5.25 -4.95
C ILE A 25 10.80 5.33 -5.86
N LYS A 26 11.91 5.86 -5.31
CA LYS A 26 13.19 5.93 -6.03
C LYS A 26 13.87 4.56 -6.07
N GLU A 27 14.50 4.23 -7.20
CA GLU A 27 15.06 2.90 -7.49
C GLU A 27 16.22 2.47 -6.56
N ASP A 28 16.89 3.42 -5.89
CA ASP A 28 18.06 3.19 -5.04
C ASP A 28 17.73 2.80 -3.59
N LEU A 29 16.44 2.78 -3.23
CA LEU A 29 15.99 2.49 -1.86
C LEU A 29 15.83 0.98 -1.60
N ASN A 30 16.21 0.52 -0.41
CA ASN A 30 15.80 -0.78 0.10
C ASN A 30 14.42 -0.67 0.75
N LEU A 31 13.53 -1.60 0.42
CA LEU A 31 12.15 -1.56 0.89
C LEU A 31 11.87 -2.68 1.88
N ALA A 32 11.02 -2.36 2.85
CA ALA A 32 10.33 -3.35 3.66
C ALA A 32 8.83 -3.12 3.54
N SER A 33 8.12 -4.10 3.01
CA SER A 33 6.69 -3.98 2.76
C SER A 33 5.86 -4.99 3.54
N PHE A 34 4.77 -4.52 4.12
CA PHE A 34 3.92 -5.29 5.02
C PHE A 34 2.46 -5.16 4.62
N ALA A 35 1.78 -6.29 4.47
CA ALA A 35 0.34 -6.31 4.20
C ALA A 35 -0.43 -6.76 5.44
N PHE A 36 -1.27 -5.89 5.97
CA PHE A 36 -2.30 -6.24 6.95
C PHE A 36 -3.45 -6.94 6.23
N ILE A 37 -3.60 -8.23 6.51
CA ILE A 37 -4.59 -9.10 5.87
C ILE A 37 -5.60 -9.65 6.87
N ASP A 38 -6.68 -10.17 6.31
CA ASP A 38 -7.68 -11.05 6.92
C ASP A 38 -7.69 -12.39 6.16
N ASP A 39 -8.53 -13.33 6.59
CA ASP A 39 -8.67 -14.66 5.97
C ASP A 39 -9.00 -14.63 4.46
N TYR A 40 -9.45 -13.49 3.92
CA TYR A 40 -9.97 -13.37 2.55
C TYR A 40 -9.10 -12.49 1.64
N SER A 41 -8.07 -11.84 2.17
CA SER A 41 -7.28 -10.84 1.45
C SER A 41 -5.85 -11.28 1.10
N PHE A 42 -5.44 -12.49 1.52
CA PHE A 42 -4.14 -13.05 1.20
C PHE A 42 -3.82 -13.01 -0.31
N ASP A 43 -4.72 -13.50 -1.16
CA ASP A 43 -4.53 -13.51 -2.62
C ASP A 43 -4.34 -12.12 -3.22
N LYS A 44 -5.00 -11.11 -2.65
CA LYS A 44 -4.87 -9.71 -3.09
C LYS A 44 -3.52 -9.14 -2.69
N ALA A 45 -3.09 -9.41 -1.46
CA ALA A 45 -1.80 -8.98 -0.96
C ALA A 45 -0.64 -9.64 -1.74
N ALA A 46 -0.75 -10.95 -2.04
CA ALA A 46 0.23 -11.66 -2.86
C ALA A 46 0.31 -11.08 -4.29
N LYS A 47 -0.83 -10.75 -4.90
CA LYS A 47 -0.86 -10.06 -6.20
C LYS A 47 -0.24 -8.67 -6.15
N PHE A 48 -0.54 -7.90 -5.10
CA PHE A 48 0.11 -6.60 -4.90
C PHE A 48 1.63 -6.75 -4.88
N PHE A 49 2.18 -7.66 -4.07
CA PHE A 49 3.64 -7.84 -3.98
C PHE A 49 4.25 -8.32 -5.28
N THR A 50 3.55 -9.19 -6.01
CA THR A 50 3.97 -9.63 -7.35
C THR A 50 4.09 -8.43 -8.30
N TYR A 51 3.04 -7.60 -8.39
CA TYR A 51 3.06 -6.43 -9.27
C TYR A 51 4.03 -5.36 -8.83
N LEU A 52 4.24 -5.18 -7.52
CA LEU A 52 5.26 -4.29 -7.01
C LEU A 52 6.63 -4.76 -7.48
N ALA A 53 6.99 -6.02 -7.25
CA ALA A 53 8.26 -6.59 -7.67
C ALA A 53 8.50 -6.52 -9.19
N GLU A 54 7.44 -6.56 -9.99
CA GLU A 54 7.52 -6.37 -11.45
C GLU A 54 7.67 -4.90 -11.87
N ALA A 55 7.12 -3.97 -11.10
CA ALA A 55 7.04 -2.56 -11.46
C ALA A 55 8.22 -1.72 -10.96
N ILE A 56 8.89 -2.14 -9.89
CA ILE A 56 10.02 -1.43 -9.30
C ILE A 56 11.26 -2.34 -9.24
N MET A 57 12.44 -1.74 -9.41
CA MET A 57 13.72 -2.47 -9.39
C MET A 57 14.36 -2.56 -8.00
N ASN A 58 13.67 -2.07 -6.97
CA ASN A 58 14.17 -2.02 -5.61
C ASN A 58 14.34 -3.42 -5.01
N ASN A 59 15.34 -3.57 -4.13
CA ASN A 59 15.39 -4.71 -3.22
C ASN A 59 14.28 -4.58 -2.17
N CYS A 60 13.35 -5.52 -2.13
CA CYS A 60 12.16 -5.45 -1.29
C CYS A 60 11.95 -6.75 -0.51
N ASP A 61 12.03 -6.65 0.81
CA ASP A 61 11.55 -7.70 1.71
C ASP A 61 10.05 -7.48 1.95
N PHE A 62 9.26 -8.56 1.93
CA PHE A 62 7.82 -8.46 2.22
C PHE A 62 7.33 -9.49 3.24
N ALA A 63 6.28 -9.13 3.98
CA ALA A 63 5.59 -10.03 4.90
C ALA A 63 4.09 -9.73 5.00
N PHE A 64 3.33 -10.74 5.40
CA PHE A 64 1.91 -10.61 5.74
C PHE A 64 1.76 -10.53 7.25
N LEU A 65 0.91 -9.61 7.70
CA LEU A 65 0.63 -9.34 9.11
C LEU A 65 -0.85 -9.59 9.37
N ASP A 66 -1.14 -10.20 10.52
CA ASP A 66 -2.47 -10.28 11.10
C ASP A 66 -2.52 -9.50 12.43
N GLU A 67 -3.72 -9.39 12.99
CA GLU A 67 -3.95 -8.73 14.28
C GLU A 67 -3.39 -9.47 15.50
N ASN A 68 -2.94 -10.72 15.33
CA ASN A 68 -2.43 -11.59 16.40
C ASN A 68 -0.90 -11.53 16.53
N MET A 69 -0.25 -10.60 15.82
CA MET A 69 1.21 -10.40 15.87
C MET A 69 1.69 -10.02 17.27
N GLY A 70 2.42 -10.94 17.90
CA GLY A 70 3.07 -10.69 19.18
C GLY A 70 4.39 -9.92 19.08
N GLU A 71 4.86 -9.38 20.20
CA GLU A 71 6.11 -8.60 20.29
C GLU A 71 7.33 -9.33 19.73
N LYS A 72 7.41 -10.66 19.90
CA LYS A 72 8.52 -11.47 19.39
C LYS A 72 8.57 -11.43 17.86
N ASN A 73 7.42 -11.47 17.18
CA ASN A 73 7.32 -11.40 15.73
C ASN A 73 7.74 -10.01 15.25
N ILE A 74 7.21 -8.95 15.90
CA ILE A 74 7.58 -7.56 15.59
C ILE A 74 9.09 -7.35 15.73
N SER A 75 9.69 -7.80 16.84
CA SER A 75 11.15 -7.70 17.06
C SER A 75 11.96 -8.44 15.99
N SER A 76 11.49 -9.60 15.54
CA SER A 76 12.12 -10.35 14.46
C SER A 76 12.08 -9.59 13.13
N PHE A 77 10.92 -9.02 12.79
CA PHE A 77 10.79 -8.20 11.58
C PHE A 77 11.66 -6.95 11.65
N CYS A 78 11.67 -6.22 12.77
CA CYS A 78 12.54 -5.05 12.93
C CYS A 78 14.02 -5.38 12.67
N LYS A 79 14.50 -6.54 13.13
CA LYS A 79 15.87 -6.99 12.86
C LYS A 79 16.09 -7.26 11.37
N ALA A 80 15.16 -8.00 10.74
CA ALA A 80 15.23 -8.34 9.32
C ALA A 80 15.22 -7.08 8.43
N THR A 81 14.39 -6.10 8.76
CA THR A 81 14.17 -4.89 7.95
C THR A 81 15.00 -3.69 8.41
N SER A 82 15.99 -3.91 9.28
CA SER A 82 16.84 -2.84 9.84
C SER A 82 17.60 -2.03 8.78
N LYS A 83 17.81 -2.58 7.58
CA LYS A 83 18.46 -1.92 6.44
C LYS A 83 17.48 -1.27 5.46
N ALA A 84 16.17 -1.38 5.66
CA ALA A 84 15.19 -0.73 4.79
C ALA A 84 15.30 0.80 4.91
N ASP A 85 15.19 1.49 3.79
CA ASP A 85 15.20 2.94 3.69
C ASP A 85 13.77 3.51 3.70
N LEU A 86 12.80 2.72 3.20
CA LEU A 86 11.39 3.07 3.13
C LEU A 86 10.51 1.87 3.49
N PHE A 87 9.47 2.14 4.27
CA PHE A 87 8.45 1.15 4.64
C PHE A 87 7.17 1.33 3.83
N VAL A 88 6.57 0.24 3.37
CA VAL A 88 5.29 0.28 2.64
C VAL A 88 4.27 -0.61 3.35
N PHE A 89 3.25 -0.01 3.94
CA PHE A 89 2.17 -0.71 4.64
C PHE A 89 0.90 -0.77 3.79
N ILE A 90 0.22 -1.92 3.77
CA ILE A 90 -0.93 -2.15 2.89
C ILE A 90 -2.07 -2.67 3.75
N PHE A 91 -3.21 -2.00 3.71
CA PHE A 91 -4.40 -2.37 4.48
C PHE A 91 -5.46 -2.91 3.54
N LEU A 92 -5.55 -4.23 3.46
CA LEU A 92 -6.56 -4.95 2.67
C LEU A 92 -7.68 -5.55 3.54
N HIS A 93 -7.52 -5.46 4.86
CA HIS A 93 -8.45 -5.97 5.86
C HIS A 93 -9.83 -5.30 5.73
N LYS A 94 -10.91 -6.10 5.71
CA LYS A 94 -12.28 -5.59 5.74
C LYS A 94 -12.80 -5.45 7.16
N ILE A 95 -13.05 -4.22 7.59
CA ILE A 95 -13.64 -3.94 8.90
C ILE A 95 -15.14 -4.30 8.87
N LYS A 96 -15.52 -5.30 9.67
CA LYS A 96 -16.89 -5.85 9.71
C LYS A 96 -17.85 -5.08 10.65
N SER A 97 -17.36 -4.21 11.54
CA SER A 97 -18.21 -3.36 12.39
C SER A 97 -17.53 -2.05 12.85
N ASN A 98 -18.31 -1.00 13.09
CA ASN A 98 -17.81 0.33 13.50
C ASN A 98 -17.25 0.38 14.94
N SER A 99 -17.58 -0.58 15.83
CA SER A 99 -17.04 -0.59 17.20
C SER A 99 -15.68 -1.27 17.28
N LEU A 100 -15.39 -2.22 16.39
CA LEU A 100 -14.11 -2.92 16.29
C LEU A 100 -13.06 -2.12 15.50
N SER A 101 -13.45 -1.06 14.80
CA SER A 101 -12.55 -0.27 13.96
C SER A 101 -11.46 0.44 14.76
N ASN A 102 -11.80 1.06 15.88
CA ASN A 102 -10.85 1.88 16.64
C ASN A 102 -9.79 1.03 17.34
N GLU A 103 -10.17 -0.13 17.86
CA GLU A 103 -9.24 -1.07 18.49
C GLU A 103 -8.28 -1.65 17.45
N LEU A 104 -8.80 -2.09 16.29
CA LEU A 104 -7.98 -2.60 15.19
C LEU A 104 -6.99 -1.55 14.66
N ILE A 105 -7.43 -0.30 14.49
CA ILE A 105 -6.56 0.80 14.08
C ILE A 105 -5.47 1.09 15.13
N THR A 106 -5.82 0.99 16.41
CA THR A 106 -4.84 1.12 17.50
C THR A 106 -3.80 0.00 17.41
N THR A 107 -4.22 -1.24 17.20
CA THR A 107 -3.32 -2.39 17.00
C THR A 107 -2.43 -2.19 15.78
N PHE A 108 -2.97 -1.71 14.65
CA PHE A 108 -2.17 -1.41 13.47
C PHE A 108 -1.08 -0.38 13.76
N ASN A 109 -1.40 0.74 14.41
CA ASN A 109 -0.39 1.76 14.75
C ASN A 109 0.66 1.24 15.75
N GLN A 110 0.24 0.40 16.71
CA GLN A 110 1.17 -0.29 17.62
C GLN A 110 2.15 -1.21 16.91
N ILE A 111 1.80 -1.72 15.73
CA ILE A 111 2.68 -2.55 14.88
C ILE A 111 3.51 -1.69 13.93
N ILE A 112 2.89 -0.72 13.24
CA ILE A 112 3.55 0.15 12.25
C ILE A 112 4.72 0.90 12.87
N LYS A 113 4.49 1.53 14.03
CA LYS A 113 5.47 2.39 14.70
C LYS A 113 6.80 1.69 15.01
N PRO A 114 6.84 0.52 15.66
CA PRO A 114 8.09 -0.20 15.85
C PRO A 114 8.65 -0.78 14.55
N LEU A 115 7.80 -1.26 13.62
CA LEU A 115 8.28 -1.81 12.36
C LEU A 115 9.01 -0.77 11.50
N SER A 116 8.46 0.44 11.40
CA SER A 116 9.03 1.52 10.60
C SER A 116 10.32 2.10 11.17
N GLN A 117 10.61 1.85 12.46
CA GLN A 117 11.85 2.30 13.11
C GLN A 117 12.12 3.81 12.98
N ASN A 118 11.06 4.62 12.96
CA ASN A 118 11.08 6.06 12.68
C ASN A 118 11.63 6.44 11.30
N LYS A 119 11.71 5.50 10.36
CA LYS A 119 12.07 5.76 8.97
C LYS A 119 10.83 6.13 8.14
N PRO A 120 11.01 6.74 6.97
CA PRO A 120 9.90 7.08 6.07
C PRO A 120 8.98 5.90 5.79
N SER A 121 7.69 6.17 5.70
CA SER A 121 6.65 5.15 5.51
C SER A 121 5.50 5.62 4.62
N VAL A 122 5.10 4.76 3.69
CA VAL A 122 3.92 4.94 2.83
C VAL A 122 2.86 3.90 3.19
N SER A 123 1.63 4.34 3.42
CA SER A 123 0.49 3.47 3.70
C SER A 123 -0.52 3.48 2.57
N LEU A 124 -0.97 2.31 2.14
CA LEU A 124 -1.99 2.11 1.12
C LEU A 124 -3.26 1.55 1.77
N ILE A 125 -4.31 2.36 1.85
CA ILE A 125 -5.57 1.99 2.49
C ILE A 125 -6.61 1.66 1.42
N PHE A 126 -7.08 0.42 1.38
CA PHE A 126 -8.14 0.00 0.48
C PHE A 126 -9.50 0.01 1.18
N ASN A 127 -10.57 0.15 0.39
CA ASN A 127 -11.97 0.19 0.83
C ASN A 127 -12.39 1.46 1.63
N ASN A 128 -11.50 2.44 1.84
CA ASN A 128 -11.76 3.66 2.61
C ASN A 128 -12.42 3.45 3.99
N GLN A 129 -12.24 2.26 4.60
CA GLN A 129 -12.84 1.94 5.90
C GLN A 129 -12.00 2.45 7.07
N ILE A 130 -10.72 2.74 6.83
CA ILE A 130 -9.81 3.32 7.80
C ILE A 130 -9.60 4.80 7.42
N PRO A 131 -9.94 5.75 8.31
CA PRO A 131 -9.63 7.15 8.09
C PRO A 131 -8.12 7.36 8.00
N ALA A 132 -7.65 8.10 6.98
CA ALA A 132 -6.23 8.32 6.74
C ALA A 132 -5.54 9.03 7.92
N ASP A 133 -6.23 9.95 8.59
CA ASP A 133 -5.73 10.69 9.76
C ASP A 133 -5.53 9.82 11.01
N GLN A 134 -5.97 8.56 10.99
CA GLN A 134 -5.81 7.61 12.08
C GLN A 134 -4.68 6.59 11.87
N ILE A 135 -3.96 6.64 10.75
CA ILE A 135 -2.81 5.76 10.48
C ILE A 135 -1.51 6.54 10.61
N GLU A 136 -0.56 6.02 11.40
CA GLU A 136 0.74 6.64 11.64
C GLU A 136 1.72 6.34 10.48
N SER A 137 1.62 7.11 9.38
CA SER A 137 2.52 6.99 8.23
C SER A 137 2.85 8.38 7.64
N ASN A 138 4.01 8.52 6.99
CA ASN A 138 4.42 9.81 6.40
C ASN A 138 3.61 10.17 5.16
N THR A 139 3.27 9.18 4.34
CA THR A 139 2.43 9.33 3.14
C THR A 139 1.31 8.31 3.19
N ILE A 140 0.09 8.70 2.85
CA ILE A 140 -1.05 7.79 2.84
C ILE A 140 -1.82 7.94 1.54
N LEU A 141 -2.08 6.83 0.86
CA LEU A 141 -2.92 6.77 -0.33
C LEU A 141 -4.17 5.96 -0.02
N THR A 142 -5.34 6.52 -0.30
CA THR A 142 -6.62 5.85 -0.06
C THR A 142 -7.30 5.47 -1.37
N PHE A 143 -7.79 4.24 -1.44
CA PHE A 143 -8.47 3.64 -2.59
C PHE A 143 -9.89 3.22 -2.21
N ALA A 144 -10.87 3.56 -3.06
CA ALA A 144 -12.29 3.35 -2.78
C ALA A 144 -12.69 1.88 -2.56
N ASN A 145 -11.94 0.93 -3.10
CA ASN A 145 -12.18 -0.51 -2.96
C ASN A 145 -10.87 -1.30 -3.14
N ASP A 146 -10.91 -2.60 -2.88
CA ASP A 146 -9.79 -3.56 -3.01
C ASP A 146 -9.79 -4.36 -4.32
N SER A 147 -10.37 -3.80 -5.41
CA SER A 147 -10.35 -4.42 -6.73
C SER A 147 -8.94 -4.53 -7.32
N LEU A 148 -8.80 -5.35 -8.36
CA LEU A 148 -7.53 -5.49 -9.07
C LEU A 148 -7.08 -4.16 -9.69
N GLU A 149 -8.03 -3.33 -10.16
CA GLU A 149 -7.74 -2.02 -10.71
C GLU A 149 -7.27 -1.02 -9.64
N SER A 150 -7.76 -1.12 -8.40
CA SER A 150 -7.21 -0.36 -7.28
C SER A 150 -5.79 -0.79 -6.94
N ILE A 151 -5.54 -2.10 -6.89
CA ILE A 151 -4.20 -2.64 -6.65
C ILE A 151 -3.25 -2.19 -7.77
N ALA A 152 -3.65 -2.30 -9.04
CA ALA A 152 -2.84 -1.81 -10.15
C ALA A 152 -2.60 -0.28 -10.06
N SER A 153 -3.63 0.50 -9.69
CA SER A 153 -3.49 1.94 -9.49
C SER A 153 -2.46 2.28 -8.41
N SER A 154 -2.46 1.55 -7.29
CA SER A 154 -1.49 1.80 -6.22
C SER A 154 -0.06 1.54 -6.68
N ILE A 155 0.16 0.48 -7.47
CA ILE A 155 1.47 0.21 -8.09
C ILE A 155 1.90 1.34 -9.02
N LEU A 156 0.98 1.93 -9.80
CA LEU A 156 1.30 3.07 -10.66
C LEU A 156 1.74 4.30 -9.85
N PHE A 157 1.03 4.63 -8.76
CA PHE A 157 1.43 5.72 -7.87
C PHE A 157 2.80 5.48 -7.21
N LEU A 158 3.11 4.22 -6.88
CA LEU A 158 4.40 3.87 -6.28
C LEU A 158 5.56 3.86 -7.29
N SER A 159 5.30 3.69 -8.59
CA SER A 159 6.36 3.43 -9.59
C SER A 159 6.51 4.49 -10.68
N LYS A 160 5.59 5.44 -10.81
CA LYS A 160 5.57 6.43 -11.90
C LYS A 160 5.39 7.86 -11.40
N GLU A 161 6.09 8.78 -12.06
CA GLU A 161 5.99 10.23 -11.77
C GLU A 161 4.61 10.80 -12.13
N ASP A 162 4.01 10.36 -13.25
CA ASP A 162 2.62 10.67 -13.60
C ASP A 162 1.83 9.38 -13.88
N PRO A 163 1.06 8.86 -12.92
CA PRO A 163 0.25 7.65 -13.11
C PRO A 163 -0.92 7.87 -14.09
N LEU A 164 -1.32 9.11 -14.37
CA LEU A 164 -2.38 9.44 -15.34
C LEU A 164 -1.86 9.51 -16.78
N GLU A 165 -0.54 9.63 -17.01
CA GLU A 165 0.02 9.61 -18.37
C GLU A 165 -0.22 8.30 -19.11
N ILE A 166 -0.25 7.17 -18.40
CA ILE A 166 -0.50 5.84 -18.97
C ILE A 166 -1.87 5.77 -19.67
N ILE A 167 -2.84 6.52 -19.17
CA ILE A 167 -4.17 6.63 -19.79
C ILE A 167 -4.06 7.33 -21.14
N LYS A 168 -3.27 8.41 -21.24
CA LYS A 168 -3.12 9.20 -22.47
C LYS A 168 -2.50 8.37 -23.60
N TYR A 169 -1.46 7.58 -23.31
CA TYR A 169 -0.78 6.75 -24.31
C TYR A 169 -1.65 5.62 -24.85
N SER A 170 -2.47 5.00 -24.00
CA SER A 170 -3.37 3.94 -24.44
C SER A 170 -4.50 4.46 -25.35
N GLU A 171 -4.99 5.68 -25.14
CA GLU A 171 -6.03 6.28 -26.00
C GLU A 171 -5.50 6.65 -27.41
N MET A 172 -4.18 6.80 -27.57
CA MET A 172 -3.53 7.05 -28.86
C MET A 172 -3.33 5.76 -29.67
N THR A 173 -3.05 4.62 -29.04
CA THR A 173 -2.78 3.35 -29.74
C THR A 173 -4.04 2.70 -30.33
N PHE A 174 -5.23 3.03 -29.83
CA PHE A 174 -6.51 2.48 -30.32
C PHE A 174 -7.22 3.37 -31.36
N LYS A 175 -6.58 4.45 -31.82
CA LYS A 175 -7.13 5.36 -32.85
C LYS A 175 -6.50 5.17 -34.25
N ASN A 176 -5.61 4.19 -34.41
CA ASN A 176 -5.04 3.77 -35.69
C ASN A 176 -5.53 2.36 -36.05
#